data_AF-A0A7V1N0Y0-F1
#
_entry.id   AF-A0A7V1N0Y0-F1
#
_cell.length_a   1.000
_cell.length_b   1.000
_cell.length_c   1.000
_cell.angle_alpha   90.00
_cell.angle_beta   90.00
_cell.angle_gamma   90.00
#
_symmetry.space_group_name_H-M   'P 1'
#
loop_
_entity.id
_entity.type
_entity.pdbx_description
1 polymer ?
#
loop_
_entity_poly.entity_id
_entity_poly.type
_entity_poly.pdbx_seq_one_letter_code
_entity_poly.pdbx_strand_id
1 'polypeptide(L)'
;MKSLQAKLMGMLSLMLLISLILAAFLIVRANKDRNTANLYEVMDQIAGHINQAAAFQAMERGVGATILGSKKPSSGLFSKFEELGEKGDAKVQEGLELIDELLEMHSNPDLQTVVASWKNAYNDLKSARPKVMSQSISKSEWIPTSTKNIRSEFAVRNVTFAPKDNRERVIAFNTVVLSNVATLAEFAGIERAQLGGVIASGAPIPPKTLTKLVGFRAIVENASGNILALKSLSSTPPELSTAISAYEGAFLGSYQALREKVYAASEAGEPYPIDGAGWIGAATKAINTAFAISNTVGDLSEKAVAQTMSEARDDMILDFSLFAVAVLVFVFVFIFIKRSVVNPINRMIESLSEGSSQIASASGDISSSSQSLAEGSTEQASSLEETSSALEEMASQTKQNAD
;
A
#
# COMPACT_ATOMS: atom_id res chain seq x y z
N MET A 1 -11.89 -49.91 -18.96
CA MET A 1 -11.51 -48.63 -19.62
C MET A 1 -12.32 -47.43 -19.13
N LYS A 2 -13.67 -47.44 -19.17
CA LYS A 2 -14.50 -46.29 -18.73
C LYS A 2 -14.21 -45.80 -17.29
N SER A 3 -13.90 -46.69 -16.35
CA SER A 3 -13.57 -46.30 -14.97
C SER A 3 -12.18 -45.68 -14.80
N LEU A 4 -11.22 -45.97 -15.69
CA LEU A 4 -9.85 -45.43 -15.64
C LEU A 4 -9.82 -43.99 -16.16
N GLN A 5 -10.50 -43.74 -17.29
CA GLN A 5 -10.70 -42.40 -17.84
C GLN A 5 -11.40 -41.49 -16.83
N ALA A 6 -12.48 -41.97 -16.18
CA ALA A 6 -13.19 -41.19 -15.17
C ALA A 6 -12.29 -40.80 -13.98
N LYS A 7 -11.44 -41.72 -13.50
CA LYS A 7 -10.45 -41.44 -12.45
C LYS A 7 -9.43 -40.39 -12.88
N LEU A 8 -8.82 -40.57 -14.06
CA LEU A 8 -7.84 -39.62 -14.60
C LEU A 8 -8.43 -38.22 -14.78
N MET A 9 -9.64 -38.13 -15.36
CA MET A 9 -10.33 -36.84 -15.51
C MET A 9 -10.62 -36.20 -14.17
N GLY A 10 -11.15 -36.93 -13.19
CA GLY A 10 -11.41 -36.38 -11.86
C GLY A 10 -10.16 -35.82 -11.18
N MET A 11 -9.00 -36.43 -11.41
CA MET A 11 -7.72 -36.01 -10.85
C MET A 11 -7.15 -34.76 -11.53
N LEU A 12 -7.18 -34.73 -12.87
CA LEU A 12 -6.85 -33.55 -13.65
C LEU A 12 -7.75 -32.37 -13.25
N SER A 13 -9.05 -32.62 -13.08
CA SER A 13 -10.00 -31.61 -12.58
C SER A 13 -9.64 -31.13 -11.17
N LEU A 14 -9.24 -32.02 -10.25
CA LEU A 14 -8.84 -31.64 -8.90
C LEU A 14 -7.55 -30.78 -8.90
N MET A 15 -6.55 -31.17 -9.68
CA MET A 15 -5.29 -30.40 -9.80
C MET A 15 -5.54 -29.02 -10.43
N LEU A 16 -6.38 -28.97 -11.47
CA LEU A 16 -6.80 -27.72 -12.08
C LEU A 16 -7.54 -26.84 -11.06
N LEU A 17 -8.47 -27.41 -10.28
CA LEU A 17 -9.22 -26.67 -9.27
C LEU A 17 -8.30 -26.04 -8.22
N ILE A 18 -7.33 -26.78 -7.70
CA ILE A 18 -6.36 -26.23 -6.73
C ILE A 18 -5.52 -25.12 -7.35
N SER A 19 -5.08 -25.30 -8.59
CA SER A 19 -4.31 -24.28 -9.32
C SER A 19 -5.13 -23.01 -9.54
N LEU A 20 -6.42 -23.15 -9.85
CA LEU A 20 -7.35 -22.03 -10.00
C LEU A 20 -7.61 -21.31 -8.68
N ILE A 21 -7.72 -22.02 -7.56
CA ILE A 21 -7.88 -21.42 -6.22
C ILE A 21 -6.64 -20.61 -5.85
N LEU A 22 -5.44 -21.16 -6.06
CA LEU A 22 -4.17 -20.47 -5.83
C LEU A 22 -4.06 -19.21 -6.72
N ALA A 23 -4.37 -19.35 -8.01
CA ALA A 23 -4.36 -18.22 -8.94
C ALA A 23 -5.37 -17.13 -8.53
N ALA A 24 -6.57 -17.52 -8.08
CA ALA A 24 -7.58 -16.58 -7.60
C ALA A 24 -7.08 -15.78 -6.39
N PHE A 25 -6.39 -16.41 -5.44
CA PHE A 25 -5.82 -15.72 -4.27
C PHE A 25 -4.75 -14.69 -4.69
N LEU A 26 -3.84 -15.07 -5.60
CA LEU A 26 -2.84 -14.16 -6.16
C LEU A 26 -3.48 -12.97 -6.88
N ILE A 27 -4.53 -13.22 -7.66
CA ILE A 27 -5.28 -12.17 -8.38
C ILE A 27 -5.95 -11.22 -7.40
N VAL A 28 -6.59 -11.72 -6.34
CA VAL A 28 -7.23 -10.88 -5.31
C VAL A 28 -6.20 -9.99 -4.61
N ARG A 29 -5.04 -10.54 -4.23
CA ARG A 29 -3.95 -9.78 -3.61
C ARG A 29 -3.41 -8.70 -4.56
N ALA A 30 -3.11 -9.08 -5.80
CA ALA A 30 -2.65 -8.13 -6.82
C ALA A 30 -3.68 -7.01 -7.10
N ASN A 31 -4.98 -7.33 -7.07
CA ASN A 31 -6.03 -6.34 -7.24
C ASN A 31 -6.12 -5.37 -6.04
N LYS A 32 -5.91 -5.85 -4.81
CA LYS A 32 -5.84 -4.99 -3.62
C LYS A 32 -4.64 -4.03 -3.70
N ASP A 33 -3.48 -4.53 -4.11
CA ASP A 33 -2.28 -3.70 -4.29
C ASP A 33 -2.49 -2.66 -5.38
N ARG A 34 -3.12 -3.05 -6.51
CA ARG A 34 -3.49 -2.12 -7.59
C ARG A 34 -4.46 -1.05 -7.13
N ASN A 35 -5.51 -1.41 -6.38
CA ASN A 35 -6.48 -0.44 -5.86
C ASN A 35 -5.81 0.57 -4.91
N THR A 36 -4.86 0.10 -4.10
CA THR A 36 -4.09 0.96 -3.20
C THR A 36 -3.17 1.90 -4.00
N ALA A 37 -2.53 1.40 -5.06
CA ALA A 37 -1.72 2.22 -5.95
C ALA A 37 -2.55 3.31 -6.67
N ASN A 38 -3.73 2.96 -7.19
CA ASN A 38 -4.66 3.91 -7.80
C ASN A 38 -5.10 4.99 -6.79
N LEU A 39 -5.38 4.59 -5.54
CA LEU A 39 -5.73 5.53 -4.47
C LEU A 39 -4.61 6.56 -4.25
N TYR A 40 -3.35 6.10 -4.19
CA TYR A 40 -2.22 7.01 -4.01
C TYR A 40 -1.95 7.89 -5.23
N GLU A 41 -2.19 7.39 -6.44
CA GLU A 41 -2.10 8.20 -7.66
C GLU A 41 -3.08 9.38 -7.62
N VAL A 42 -4.36 9.12 -7.30
CA VAL A 42 -5.38 10.18 -7.17
C VAL A 42 -5.00 11.15 -6.05
N MET A 43 -4.55 10.66 -4.90
CA MET A 43 -4.08 11.51 -3.79
C MET A 43 -2.90 12.41 -4.20
N ASP A 44 -1.94 11.89 -4.95
CA ASP A 44 -0.78 12.65 -5.44
C ASP A 44 -1.18 13.71 -6.47
N GLN A 45 -2.07 13.37 -7.41
CA GLN A 45 -2.63 14.32 -8.35
C GLN A 45 -3.37 15.46 -7.64
N ILE A 46 -4.22 15.15 -6.65
CA ILE A 46 -4.89 16.16 -5.81
C ILE A 46 -3.86 17.11 -5.18
N ALA A 47 -2.79 16.58 -4.57
CA ALA A 47 -1.74 17.40 -4.00
C ALA A 47 -1.04 18.28 -5.05
N GLY A 48 -0.81 17.74 -6.26
CA GLY A 48 -0.26 18.48 -7.40
C GLY A 48 -1.13 19.68 -7.78
N HIS A 49 -2.43 19.47 -8.00
CA HIS A 49 -3.37 20.54 -8.37
C HIS A 49 -3.53 21.57 -7.26
N ILE A 50 -3.69 21.14 -6.01
CA ILE A 50 -3.80 22.04 -4.85
C ILE A 50 -2.54 22.90 -4.68
N ASN A 51 -1.34 22.30 -4.80
CA ASN A 51 -0.10 23.06 -4.69
C ASN A 51 0.06 24.09 -5.81
N GLN A 52 -0.36 23.75 -7.04
CA GLN A 52 -0.36 24.69 -8.16
C GLN A 52 -1.38 25.82 -7.97
N ALA A 53 -2.60 25.50 -7.48
CA ALA A 53 -3.60 26.50 -7.12
C ALA A 53 -3.06 27.48 -6.08
N ALA A 54 -2.50 26.96 -4.98
CA ALA A 54 -1.88 27.75 -3.92
C ALA A 54 -0.75 28.63 -4.45
N ALA A 55 0.08 28.12 -5.37
CA ALA A 55 1.16 28.89 -5.98
C ALA A 55 0.62 30.05 -6.82
N PHE A 56 -0.36 29.82 -7.70
CA PHE A 56 -0.98 30.87 -8.51
C PHE A 56 -1.65 31.93 -7.64
N GLN A 57 -2.41 31.51 -6.63
CA GLN A 57 -3.11 32.42 -5.74
C GLN A 57 -2.18 33.15 -4.77
N ALA A 58 -1.02 32.57 -4.41
CA ALA A 58 0.00 33.28 -3.65
C ALA A 58 0.63 34.41 -4.47
N MET A 59 0.86 34.19 -5.76
CA MET A 59 1.28 35.23 -6.70
C MET A 59 0.16 36.27 -6.89
N GLU A 60 -1.09 35.81 -7.07
CA GLU A 60 -2.29 36.65 -7.17
C GLU A 60 -2.41 37.59 -5.96
N ARG A 61 -2.23 37.05 -4.74
CA ARG A 61 -2.20 37.81 -3.49
C ARG A 61 -1.17 38.93 -3.53
N GLY A 62 0.04 38.64 -4.00
CA GLY A 62 1.12 39.63 -4.11
C GLY A 62 0.83 40.73 -5.13
N VAL A 63 0.32 40.36 -6.30
CA VAL A 63 -0.10 41.32 -7.33
C VAL A 63 -1.26 42.17 -6.82
N GLY A 64 -2.29 41.57 -6.22
CA GLY A 64 -3.42 42.29 -5.64
C GLY A 64 -2.99 43.25 -4.53
N ALA A 65 -2.08 42.84 -3.65
CA ALA A 65 -1.53 43.73 -2.63
C ALA A 65 -0.74 44.91 -3.24
N THR A 66 -0.10 44.71 -4.39
CA THR A 66 0.61 45.76 -5.14
C THR A 66 -0.36 46.72 -5.80
N ILE A 67 -1.46 46.22 -6.38
CA ILE A 67 -2.56 47.04 -6.93
C ILE A 67 -3.13 47.94 -5.82
N LEU A 68 -3.49 47.36 -4.67
CA LEU A 68 -4.07 48.10 -3.54
C LEU A 68 -3.10 49.11 -2.89
N GLY A 69 -1.80 48.86 -2.97
CA GLY A 69 -0.77 49.79 -2.50
C GLY A 69 -0.43 50.92 -3.48
N SER A 70 -0.89 50.81 -4.74
CA SER A 70 -0.54 51.74 -5.80
C SER A 70 -1.60 52.82 -5.99
N LYS A 71 -1.19 54.09 -5.99
CA LYS A 71 -2.11 55.23 -6.25
C LYS A 71 -2.68 55.23 -7.67
N LYS A 72 -1.91 54.73 -8.64
CA LYS A 72 -2.29 54.57 -10.05
C LYS A 72 -1.67 53.26 -10.58
N PRO A 73 -2.29 52.11 -10.34
CA PRO A 73 -1.77 50.84 -10.80
C PRO A 73 -1.73 50.80 -12.35
N SER A 74 -0.73 50.15 -12.92
CA SER A 74 -0.68 49.96 -14.37
C SER A 74 -1.72 48.93 -14.82
N SER A 75 -2.23 49.07 -16.05
CA SER A 75 -3.17 48.11 -16.65
C SER A 75 -2.62 46.68 -16.64
N GLY A 76 -1.30 46.52 -16.83
CA GLY A 76 -0.63 45.22 -16.79
C GLY A 76 -0.73 44.49 -15.45
N LEU A 77 -0.83 45.20 -14.31
CA LEU A 77 -1.05 44.56 -13.01
C LEU A 77 -2.44 43.95 -12.91
N PHE A 78 -3.47 44.64 -13.42
CA PHE A 78 -4.84 44.13 -13.43
C PHE A 78 -4.95 42.89 -14.33
N SER A 79 -4.42 42.95 -15.56
CA SER A 79 -4.40 41.78 -16.45
C SER A 79 -3.65 40.60 -15.85
N LYS A 80 -2.53 40.86 -15.14
CA LYS A 80 -1.78 39.80 -14.47
C LYS A 80 -2.55 39.20 -13.29
N PHE A 81 -3.27 40.02 -12.54
CA PHE A 81 -4.11 39.59 -11.43
C PHE A 81 -5.23 38.65 -11.91
N GLU A 82 -5.92 39.03 -12.98
CA GLU A 82 -6.96 38.20 -13.60
C GLU A 82 -6.39 36.88 -14.13
N GLU A 83 -5.30 36.92 -14.90
CA GLU A 83 -4.63 35.72 -15.44
C GLU A 83 -4.24 34.72 -14.34
N LEU A 84 -3.71 35.21 -13.22
CA LEU A 84 -3.33 34.37 -12.07
C LEU A 84 -4.56 33.79 -11.37
N GLY A 85 -5.64 34.59 -11.24
CA GLY A 85 -6.91 34.14 -10.68
C GLY A 85 -7.53 33.01 -11.51
N GLU A 86 -7.56 33.15 -12.84
CA GLU A 86 -8.06 32.12 -13.77
C GLU A 86 -7.24 30.83 -13.70
N LYS A 87 -5.90 30.94 -13.68
CA LYS A 87 -5.01 29.77 -13.53
C LYS A 87 -5.19 29.06 -12.20
N GLY A 88 -5.36 29.84 -11.12
CA GLY A 88 -5.69 29.31 -9.80
C GLY A 88 -7.03 28.57 -9.82
N ASP A 89 -8.06 29.18 -10.39
CA ASP A 89 -9.42 28.61 -10.47
C ASP A 89 -9.47 27.29 -11.25
N ALA A 90 -8.76 27.21 -12.37
CA ALA A 90 -8.65 25.97 -13.14
C ALA A 90 -8.06 24.83 -12.28
N LYS A 91 -7.01 25.12 -11.50
CA LYS A 91 -6.39 24.11 -10.62
C LYS A 91 -7.24 23.74 -9.41
N VAL A 92 -8.02 24.69 -8.87
CA VAL A 92 -9.02 24.40 -7.83
C VAL A 92 -10.07 23.43 -8.38
N GLN A 93 -10.58 23.66 -9.58
CA GLN A 93 -11.58 22.81 -10.20
C GLN A 93 -11.06 21.38 -10.42
N GLU A 94 -9.90 21.23 -11.08
CA GLU A 94 -9.26 19.93 -11.30
C GLU A 94 -9.03 19.17 -9.97
N GLY A 95 -8.58 19.89 -8.93
CA GLY A 95 -8.38 19.30 -7.61
C GLY A 95 -9.69 18.87 -6.93
N LEU A 96 -10.77 19.63 -7.07
CA LEU A 96 -12.08 19.29 -6.50
C LEU A 96 -12.71 18.08 -7.18
N GLU A 97 -12.58 17.96 -8.50
CA GLU A 97 -13.08 16.80 -9.26
C GLU A 97 -12.40 15.50 -8.79
N LEU A 98 -11.08 15.50 -8.62
CA LEU A 98 -10.34 14.35 -8.10
C LEU A 98 -10.65 14.07 -6.61
N ILE A 99 -10.94 15.09 -5.82
CA ILE A 99 -11.39 14.90 -4.42
C ILE A 99 -12.73 14.18 -4.37
N ASP A 100 -13.66 14.54 -5.26
CA ASP A 100 -14.96 13.87 -5.33
C ASP A 100 -14.76 12.39 -5.75
N GLU A 101 -13.90 12.10 -6.74
CA GLU A 101 -13.48 10.73 -7.10
C GLU A 101 -12.87 9.98 -5.90
N LEU A 102 -11.95 10.61 -5.18
CA LEU A 102 -11.32 10.02 -3.99
C LEU A 102 -12.34 9.67 -2.91
N LEU A 103 -13.34 10.52 -2.69
CA LEU A 103 -14.39 10.31 -1.70
C LEU A 103 -15.39 9.22 -2.11
N GLU A 104 -15.58 8.99 -3.40
CA GLU A 104 -16.33 7.85 -3.93
C GLU A 104 -15.55 6.54 -3.74
N MET A 105 -14.24 6.55 -3.96
CA MET A 105 -13.37 5.40 -3.72
C MET A 105 -13.26 5.07 -2.23
N HIS A 106 -13.17 6.10 -1.38
CA HIS A 106 -12.95 5.95 0.05
C HIS A 106 -13.54 7.13 0.84
N SER A 107 -14.62 6.86 1.58
CA SER A 107 -15.24 7.87 2.44
C SER A 107 -14.30 8.34 3.55
N ASN A 108 -14.09 9.66 3.65
CA ASN A 108 -13.28 10.29 4.68
C ASN A 108 -14.01 11.55 5.22
N PRO A 109 -14.65 11.47 6.39
CA PRO A 109 -15.38 12.59 7.00
C PRO A 109 -14.50 13.82 7.31
N ASP A 110 -13.24 13.60 7.68
CA ASP A 110 -12.30 14.69 7.95
C ASP A 110 -12.00 15.45 6.66
N LEU A 111 -11.77 14.72 5.56
CA LEU A 111 -11.55 15.30 4.23
C LEU A 111 -12.77 16.12 3.78
N GLN A 112 -13.97 15.57 3.92
CA GLN A 112 -15.22 16.29 3.60
C GLN A 112 -15.33 17.60 4.38
N THR A 113 -14.99 17.57 5.68
CA THR A 113 -15.04 18.75 6.55
C THR A 113 -14.07 19.83 6.09
N VAL A 114 -12.81 19.48 5.82
CA VAL A 114 -11.81 20.48 5.38
C VAL A 114 -12.08 20.99 3.97
N VAL A 115 -12.62 20.16 3.08
CA VAL A 115 -13.04 20.56 1.73
C VAL A 115 -14.20 21.55 1.80
N ALA A 116 -15.17 21.35 2.68
CA ALA A 116 -16.24 22.33 2.90
C ALA A 116 -15.70 23.68 3.40
N SER A 117 -14.76 23.66 4.35
CA SER A 117 -14.07 24.87 4.83
C SER A 117 -13.29 25.57 3.70
N TRP A 118 -12.61 24.79 2.85
CA TRP A 118 -11.89 25.33 1.70
C TRP A 118 -12.82 25.96 0.67
N LYS A 119 -13.92 25.28 0.29
CA LYS A 119 -14.93 25.84 -0.62
C LYS A 119 -15.44 27.20 -0.13
N ASN A 120 -15.66 27.37 1.17
CA ASN A 120 -16.03 28.66 1.76
C ASN A 120 -14.92 29.71 1.63
N ALA A 121 -13.68 29.38 1.99
CA ALA A 121 -12.56 30.31 1.87
C ALA A 121 -12.26 30.70 0.40
N TYR A 122 -12.50 29.78 -0.52
CA TYR A 122 -12.37 29.99 -1.95
C TYR A 122 -13.44 30.94 -2.48
N ASN A 123 -14.68 30.79 -2.02
CA ASN A 123 -15.76 31.74 -2.32
C ASN A 123 -15.48 33.15 -1.75
N ASP A 124 -14.91 33.25 -0.55
CA ASP A 124 -14.45 34.52 0.02
C ASP A 124 -13.39 35.18 -0.88
N LEU A 125 -12.40 34.40 -1.34
CA LEU A 125 -11.36 34.85 -2.27
C LEU A 125 -11.97 35.39 -3.58
N LYS A 126 -12.84 34.60 -4.23
CA LYS A 126 -13.51 35.01 -5.47
C LYS A 126 -14.31 36.30 -5.31
N SER A 127 -15.00 36.43 -4.18
CA SER A 127 -15.80 37.63 -3.87
C SER A 127 -14.95 38.87 -3.59
N ALA A 128 -13.70 38.68 -3.16
CA ALA A 128 -12.76 39.77 -2.93
C ALA A 128 -12.08 40.28 -4.22
N ARG A 129 -11.92 39.44 -5.25
CA ARG A 129 -11.24 39.79 -6.51
C ARG A 129 -11.80 41.05 -7.19
N PRO A 130 -13.12 41.21 -7.42
CA PRO A 130 -13.65 42.44 -8.02
C PRO A 130 -13.40 43.69 -7.16
N LYS A 131 -13.30 43.53 -5.84
CA LYS A 131 -12.98 44.63 -4.93
C LYS A 131 -11.52 45.05 -5.04
N VAL A 132 -10.61 44.11 -5.31
CA VAL A 132 -9.21 44.41 -5.64
C VAL A 132 -9.13 45.19 -6.95
N MET A 133 -9.85 44.75 -7.98
CA MET A 133 -9.88 45.39 -9.31
C MET A 133 -10.40 46.83 -9.24
N SER A 134 -11.40 47.09 -8.39
CA SER A 134 -11.94 48.43 -8.14
C SER A 134 -11.20 49.22 -7.06
N GLN A 135 -10.13 48.65 -6.48
CA GLN A 135 -9.41 49.19 -5.32
C GLN A 135 -10.33 49.59 -4.13
N SER A 136 -11.45 48.89 -3.96
CA SER A 136 -12.46 49.15 -2.92
C SER A 136 -12.27 48.34 -1.63
N ILE A 137 -11.30 47.43 -1.61
CA ILE A 137 -10.90 46.64 -0.44
C ILE A 137 -9.53 47.07 0.09
N SER A 138 -9.32 46.96 1.40
CA SER A 138 -8.02 47.28 1.99
C SER A 138 -7.00 46.14 1.82
N LYS A 139 -5.71 46.47 1.81
CA LYS A 139 -4.62 45.46 1.84
C LYS A 139 -4.70 44.58 3.09
N SER A 140 -5.09 45.16 4.22
CA SER A 140 -5.31 44.48 5.50
C SER A 140 -6.48 43.49 5.49
N GLU A 141 -7.38 43.58 4.52
CA GLU A 141 -8.47 42.62 4.32
C GLU A 141 -8.12 41.62 3.21
N TRP A 142 -7.54 42.07 2.09
CA TRP A 142 -7.16 41.22 0.97
C TRP A 142 -6.12 40.15 1.33
N ILE A 143 -5.04 40.53 2.03
CA ILE A 143 -3.96 39.60 2.37
C ILE A 143 -4.46 38.48 3.28
N PRO A 144 -5.21 38.75 4.38
CA PRO A 144 -5.77 37.68 5.19
C PRO A 144 -6.77 36.79 4.45
N THR A 145 -7.67 37.36 3.64
CA THR A 145 -8.67 36.57 2.88
C THR A 145 -8.01 35.56 1.94
N SER A 146 -7.06 36.02 1.12
CA SER A 146 -6.29 35.13 0.23
C SER A 146 -5.42 34.12 0.99
N THR A 147 -4.82 34.54 2.12
CA THR A 147 -4.03 33.64 2.97
C THR A 147 -4.89 32.55 3.62
N LYS A 148 -6.11 32.86 4.03
CA LYS A 148 -7.07 31.88 4.56
C LYS A 148 -7.41 30.81 3.53
N ASN A 149 -7.62 31.20 2.27
CA ASN A 149 -7.83 30.24 1.19
C ASN A 149 -6.63 29.30 1.00
N ILE A 150 -5.44 29.86 0.83
CA ILE A 150 -4.20 29.08 0.66
C ILE A 150 -3.93 28.13 1.85
N ARG A 151 -4.23 28.57 3.07
CA ARG A 151 -4.12 27.68 4.25
C ARG A 151 -5.14 26.55 4.22
N SER A 152 -6.35 26.81 3.74
CA SER A 152 -7.39 25.79 3.60
C SER A 152 -7.03 24.76 2.52
N GLU A 153 -6.37 25.20 1.44
CA GLU A 153 -5.78 24.33 0.42
C GLU A 153 -4.75 23.36 1.03
N PHE A 154 -3.81 23.88 1.81
CA PHE A 154 -2.84 23.03 2.50
C PHE A 154 -3.48 22.12 3.56
N ALA A 155 -4.56 22.54 4.20
CA ALA A 155 -5.31 21.68 5.12
C ALA A 155 -5.93 20.49 4.39
N VAL A 156 -6.57 20.72 3.23
CA VAL A 156 -7.10 19.66 2.37
C VAL A 156 -5.97 18.70 1.97
N ARG A 157 -4.85 19.23 1.45
CA ARG A 157 -3.69 18.41 1.11
C ARG A 157 -3.22 17.55 2.30
N ASN A 158 -3.08 18.14 3.49
CA ASN A 158 -2.58 17.41 4.65
C ASN A 158 -3.54 16.32 5.11
N VAL A 159 -4.86 16.56 5.07
CA VAL A 159 -5.88 15.55 5.44
C VAL A 159 -5.99 14.44 4.41
N THR A 160 -5.80 14.74 3.12
CA THR A 160 -5.73 13.72 2.06
C THR A 160 -4.68 12.66 2.37
N PHE A 161 -3.53 13.07 2.92
CA PHE A 161 -2.41 12.21 3.30
C PHE A 161 -2.37 11.87 4.80
N ALA A 162 -3.47 12.06 5.53
CA ALA A 162 -3.55 11.61 6.91
C ALA A 162 -3.41 10.08 6.97
N PRO A 163 -2.62 9.54 7.91
CA PRO A 163 -2.32 8.11 7.94
C PRO A 163 -3.56 7.29 8.29
N LYS A 164 -3.86 6.29 7.45
CA LYS A 164 -5.05 5.42 7.52
C LYS A 164 -4.74 4.07 8.12
N ASP A 165 -3.53 3.57 7.92
CA ASP A 165 -3.07 2.28 8.44
C ASP A 165 -1.81 2.39 9.30
N ASN A 166 -1.39 1.25 9.86
CA ASN A 166 -0.24 1.18 10.75
C ASN A 166 1.09 1.50 10.05
N ARG A 167 1.24 1.18 8.76
CA ARG A 167 2.47 1.44 8.00
C ARG A 167 2.62 2.93 7.75
N GLU A 168 1.55 3.57 7.29
CA GLU A 168 1.49 5.01 7.08
C GLU A 168 1.67 5.78 8.38
N ARG A 169 1.08 5.32 9.49
CA ARG A 169 1.25 5.93 10.82
C ARG A 169 2.71 5.99 11.22
N VAL A 170 3.45 4.89 11.10
CA VAL A 170 4.89 4.84 11.45
C VAL A 170 5.67 5.89 10.67
N ILE A 171 5.43 5.99 9.36
CA ILE A 171 6.12 6.95 8.49
C ILE A 171 5.73 8.39 8.85
N ALA A 172 4.43 8.69 8.89
CA ALA A 172 3.92 10.02 9.14
C ALA A 172 4.32 10.54 10.53
N PHE A 173 4.25 9.70 11.55
CA PHE A 173 4.64 10.07 12.90
C PHE A 173 6.13 10.41 13.01
N ASN A 174 7.01 9.62 12.40
CA ASN A 174 8.44 9.89 12.43
C ASN A 174 8.83 11.12 11.59
N THR A 175 8.28 11.25 10.39
CA THR A 175 8.70 12.29 9.44
C THR A 175 8.01 13.63 9.67
N VAL A 176 6.77 13.62 10.19
CA VAL A 176 5.99 14.84 10.44
C VAL A 176 6.01 15.18 11.92
N VAL A 177 5.51 14.30 12.80
CA VAL A 177 5.32 14.66 14.21
C VAL A 177 6.65 14.84 14.93
N LEU A 178 7.52 13.82 14.90
CA LEU A 178 8.79 13.88 15.61
C LEU A 178 9.71 14.99 15.08
N SER A 179 9.71 15.21 13.76
CA SER A 179 10.46 16.31 13.13
C SER A 179 9.99 17.69 13.62
N ASN A 180 8.67 17.92 13.68
CA ASN A 180 8.12 19.17 14.19
C ASN A 180 8.37 19.30 15.70
N VAL A 181 8.23 18.23 16.50
CA VAL A 181 8.52 18.25 17.94
C VAL A 181 9.99 18.60 18.21
N ALA A 182 10.92 17.99 17.47
CA ALA A 182 12.36 18.28 17.61
C ALA A 182 12.67 19.74 17.26
N THR A 183 12.14 20.24 16.14
CA THR A 183 12.32 21.63 15.71
C THR A 183 11.78 22.60 16.76
N LEU A 184 10.54 22.40 17.20
CA LEU A 184 9.90 23.13 18.29
C LEU A 184 10.77 23.17 19.55
N ALA A 185 11.21 22.00 20.01
CA ALA A 185 11.92 21.86 21.29
C ALA A 185 13.29 22.54 21.25
N GLU A 186 14.00 22.47 20.12
CA GLU A 186 15.28 23.13 19.92
C GLU A 186 15.14 24.66 20.00
N PHE A 187 14.24 25.24 19.19
CA PHE A 187 14.08 26.70 19.16
C PHE A 187 13.47 27.24 20.45
N ALA A 188 12.57 26.50 21.10
CA ALA A 188 12.08 26.84 22.44
C ALA A 188 13.19 26.73 23.50
N GLY A 189 14.09 25.75 23.38
CA GLY A 189 15.25 25.58 24.26
C GLY A 189 16.25 26.72 24.16
N ILE A 190 16.52 27.20 22.94
CA ILE A 190 17.36 28.38 22.69
C ILE A 190 16.71 29.63 23.29
N GLU A 191 15.41 29.85 23.06
CA GLU A 191 14.67 30.97 23.67
C GLU A 191 14.76 30.91 25.20
N ARG A 192 14.52 29.74 25.80
CA ARG A 192 14.61 29.52 27.25
C ARG A 192 15.97 29.96 27.78
N ALA A 193 17.06 29.55 27.15
CA ALA A 193 18.42 29.89 27.58
C ALA A 193 18.71 31.39 27.46
N GLN A 194 18.31 32.02 26.35
CA GLN A 194 18.52 33.45 26.14
C GLN A 194 17.73 34.29 27.12
N LEU A 195 16.44 34.02 27.29
CA LEU A 195 15.59 34.74 28.23
C LEU A 195 15.98 34.48 29.68
N GLY A 196 16.47 33.28 30.02
CA GLY A 196 16.99 33.00 31.36
C GLY A 196 18.16 33.91 31.75
N GLY A 197 19.10 34.13 30.82
CA GLY A 197 20.22 35.06 31.05
C GLY A 197 19.77 36.52 31.17
N VAL A 198 18.81 36.94 30.34
CA VAL A 198 18.25 38.30 30.40
C VAL A 198 17.53 38.53 31.73
N ILE A 199 16.64 37.61 32.13
CA ILE A 199 15.88 37.70 33.38
C ILE A 199 16.82 37.75 34.58
N ALA A 200 17.85 36.90 34.61
CA ALA A 200 18.84 36.89 35.69
C ALA A 200 19.63 38.21 35.79
N SER A 201 19.84 38.91 34.67
CA SER A 201 20.52 40.21 34.67
C SER A 201 19.63 41.37 35.10
N GLY A 202 18.30 41.21 35.02
CA GLY A 202 17.32 42.29 35.25
C GLY A 202 17.32 43.39 34.18
N ALA A 203 18.22 43.34 33.20
CA ALA A 203 18.28 44.30 32.11
C ALA A 203 17.23 43.97 31.03
N PRO A 204 16.70 44.98 30.31
CA PRO A 204 15.84 44.75 29.15
C PRO A 204 16.50 43.86 28.08
N ILE A 205 15.69 43.08 27.37
CA ILE A 205 16.09 42.27 26.22
C ILE A 205 16.76 43.19 25.17
N PRO A 206 18.02 42.93 24.79
CA PRO A 206 18.69 43.73 23.78
C PRO A 206 17.95 43.68 22.43
N PRO A 207 17.85 44.79 21.67
CA PRO A 207 17.10 44.81 20.41
C PRO A 207 17.50 43.72 19.41
N LYS A 208 18.81 43.45 19.29
CA LYS A 208 19.33 42.36 18.43
C LYS A 208 18.88 40.98 18.89
N THR A 209 18.78 40.76 20.19
CA THR A 209 18.28 39.51 20.78
C THR A 209 16.78 39.39 20.54
N LEU A 210 16.02 40.47 20.75
CA LEU A 210 14.58 40.52 20.49
C LEU A 210 14.24 40.11 19.05
N THR A 211 14.95 40.65 18.05
CA THR A 211 14.75 40.25 16.64
C THR A 211 14.96 38.75 16.41
N LYS A 212 15.99 38.15 17.02
CA LYS A 212 16.24 36.70 16.90
C LYS A 212 15.13 35.88 17.55
N LEU A 213 14.70 36.28 18.74
CA LEU A 213 13.65 35.60 19.48
C LEU A 213 12.30 35.63 18.73
N VAL A 214 11.97 36.74 18.07
CA VAL A 214 10.79 36.81 17.18
C VAL A 214 10.91 35.80 16.04
N GLY A 215 12.09 35.66 15.44
CA GLY A 215 12.35 34.66 14.40
C GLY A 215 12.19 33.22 14.90
N PHE A 216 12.74 32.89 16.07
CA PHE A 216 12.57 31.56 16.68
C PHE A 216 11.13 31.26 17.00
N ARG A 217 10.37 32.26 17.46
CA ARG A 217 8.97 32.09 17.78
C ARG A 217 8.13 31.69 16.57
N ALA A 218 8.38 32.31 15.41
CA ALA A 218 7.68 31.93 14.18
C ALA A 218 7.93 30.46 13.79
N ILE A 219 9.15 29.94 14.00
CA ILE A 219 9.49 28.54 13.74
C ILE A 219 8.74 27.62 14.70
N VAL A 220 8.71 27.96 15.99
CA VAL A 220 7.99 27.23 17.03
C VAL A 220 6.48 27.18 16.76
N GLU A 221 5.89 28.30 16.35
CA GLU A 221 4.46 28.38 16.04
C GLU A 221 4.09 27.57 14.80
N ASN A 222 4.93 27.61 13.76
CA ASN A 222 4.74 26.78 12.57
C ASN A 222 4.79 25.29 12.90
N ALA A 223 5.80 24.86 13.67
CA ALA A 223 5.92 23.46 14.10
C ALA A 223 4.74 23.04 14.99
N SER A 224 4.30 23.92 15.89
CA SER A 224 3.13 23.68 16.75
C SER A 224 1.85 23.54 15.95
N GLY A 225 1.63 24.40 14.95
CA GLY A 225 0.44 24.35 14.09
C GLY A 225 0.32 23.01 13.35
N ASN A 226 1.43 22.47 12.85
CA ASN A 226 1.46 21.16 12.20
C ASN A 226 1.08 20.02 13.16
N ILE A 227 1.53 20.09 14.41
CA ILE A 227 1.19 19.10 15.45
C ILE A 227 -0.30 19.21 15.84
N LEU A 228 -0.78 20.44 16.06
CA LEU A 228 -2.16 20.71 16.46
C LEU A 228 -3.17 20.28 15.39
N ALA A 229 -2.83 20.39 14.11
CA ALA A 229 -3.69 19.96 13.00
C ALA A 229 -4.08 18.47 13.09
N LEU A 230 -3.27 17.64 13.75
CA LEU A 230 -3.58 16.23 13.94
C LEU A 230 -4.64 15.99 15.02
N LYS A 231 -4.76 16.88 16.01
CA LYS A 231 -5.63 16.68 17.18
C LYS A 231 -7.09 16.43 16.83
N SER A 232 -7.58 17.07 15.77
CA SER A 232 -8.99 17.01 15.34
C SER A 232 -9.30 15.92 14.32
N LEU A 233 -8.31 15.16 13.87
CA LEU A 233 -8.54 14.09 12.90
C LEU A 233 -9.18 12.88 13.57
N SER A 234 -10.17 12.29 12.92
CA SER A 234 -10.83 11.06 13.36
C SER A 234 -9.88 9.86 13.44
N SER A 235 -8.80 9.86 12.65
CA SER A 235 -7.78 8.81 12.64
C SER A 235 -6.72 8.95 13.75
N THR A 236 -6.70 10.07 14.47
CA THR A 236 -5.71 10.33 15.52
C THR A 236 -5.98 9.50 16.77
N PRO A 237 -5.00 8.71 17.25
CA PRO A 237 -5.16 7.93 18.47
C PRO A 237 -5.51 8.81 19.68
N PRO A 238 -6.43 8.39 20.56
CA PRO A 238 -6.85 9.17 21.73
C PRO A 238 -5.68 9.58 22.65
N GLU A 239 -4.67 8.72 22.79
CA GLU A 239 -3.47 8.98 23.58
C GLU A 239 -2.67 10.15 22.99
N LEU A 240 -2.54 10.20 21.66
CA LEU A 240 -1.88 11.29 20.96
C LEU A 240 -2.68 12.59 21.07
N SER A 241 -4.00 12.54 20.88
CA SER A 241 -4.88 13.72 21.05
C SER A 241 -4.80 14.29 22.48
N THR A 242 -4.70 13.41 23.48
CA THR A 242 -4.50 13.79 24.89
C THR A 242 -3.14 14.46 25.11
N ALA A 243 -2.07 13.88 24.58
CA ALA A 243 -0.72 14.45 24.68
C ALA A 243 -0.63 15.84 24.00
N ILE A 244 -1.24 15.98 22.82
CA ILE A 244 -1.32 17.27 22.10
C ILE A 244 -2.12 18.29 22.92
N SER A 245 -3.22 17.89 23.56
CA SER A 245 -4.02 18.78 24.41
C SER A 245 -3.26 19.24 25.65
N ALA A 246 -2.47 18.36 26.26
CA ALA A 246 -1.60 18.73 27.38
C ALA A 246 -0.51 19.74 26.94
N TYR A 247 0.08 19.53 25.77
CA TYR A 247 1.02 20.47 25.16
C TYR A 247 0.39 21.83 24.88
N GLU A 248 -0.79 21.85 24.28
CA GLU A 248 -1.53 23.08 23.97
C GLU A 248 -1.80 23.89 25.25
N GLY A 249 -2.34 23.27 26.30
CA GLY A 249 -2.61 23.95 27.56
C GLY A 249 -1.35 24.44 28.28
N ALA A 250 -0.28 23.64 28.29
CA ALA A 250 0.95 23.98 28.99
C ALA A 250 1.79 25.00 28.21
N PHE A 251 2.21 24.65 26.99
CA PHE A 251 3.17 25.41 26.19
C PHE A 251 2.53 26.62 25.49
N LEU A 252 1.37 26.44 24.86
CA LEU A 252 0.67 27.51 24.13
C LEU A 252 -0.31 28.31 25.00
N GLY A 253 -0.70 27.77 26.16
CA GLY A 253 -1.49 28.46 27.16
C GLY A 253 -0.62 29.08 28.25
N SER A 254 -0.44 28.36 29.36
CA SER A 254 0.14 28.93 30.59
C SER A 254 1.56 29.50 30.43
N TYR A 255 2.44 28.79 29.72
CA TYR A 255 3.81 29.23 29.46
C TYR A 255 3.86 30.41 28.49
N GLN A 256 3.01 30.39 27.45
CA GLN A 256 2.87 31.52 26.54
C GLN A 256 2.44 32.80 27.27
N ALA A 257 1.46 32.71 28.17
CA ALA A 257 1.01 33.86 28.96
C ALA A 257 2.12 34.40 29.89
N LEU A 258 2.93 33.52 30.48
CA LEU A 258 4.11 33.93 31.25
C LEU A 258 5.14 34.62 30.35
N ARG A 259 5.42 34.04 29.19
CA ARG A 259 6.33 34.58 28.19
C ARG A 259 5.91 36.00 27.80
N GLU A 260 4.65 36.22 27.42
CA GLU A 260 4.15 37.55 27.07
C GLU A 260 4.37 38.58 28.18
N LYS A 261 4.17 38.21 29.45
CA LYS A 261 4.46 39.09 30.60
C LYS A 261 5.96 39.41 30.72
N VAL A 262 6.85 38.45 30.46
CA VAL A 262 8.30 38.68 30.44
C VAL A 262 8.69 39.68 29.34
N TYR A 263 8.13 39.55 28.13
CA TYR A 263 8.39 40.49 27.04
C TYR A 263 7.86 41.89 27.37
N ALA A 264 6.64 41.98 27.92
CA ALA A 264 6.05 43.25 28.33
C ALA A 264 6.86 43.95 29.44
N ALA A 265 7.31 43.21 30.46
CA ALA A 265 8.18 43.74 31.51
C ALA A 265 9.50 44.26 30.92
N SER A 266 10.09 43.51 29.99
CA SER A 266 11.29 43.95 29.28
C SER A 266 11.09 45.24 28.49
N GLU A 267 9.95 45.39 27.80
CA GLU A 267 9.64 46.57 27.00
C GLU A 267 9.41 47.81 27.89
N ALA A 268 8.74 47.62 29.02
CA ALA A 268 8.47 48.66 30.00
C ALA A 268 9.70 49.03 30.87
N GLY A 269 10.75 48.19 30.87
CA GLY A 269 11.90 48.34 31.78
C GLY A 269 11.56 48.03 33.24
N GLU A 270 10.50 47.25 33.47
CA GLU A 270 10.00 46.87 34.79
C GLU A 270 10.64 45.56 35.27
N PRO A 271 10.63 45.27 36.59
CA PRO A 271 11.09 43.99 37.11
C PRO A 271 10.36 42.80 36.46
N TYR A 272 11.12 41.78 36.08
CA TYR A 272 10.54 40.57 35.51
C TYR A 272 9.59 39.87 36.50
N PRO A 273 8.47 39.29 36.01
CA PRO A 273 7.45 38.66 36.86
C PRO A 273 7.92 37.33 37.47
N ILE A 274 9.13 36.88 37.14
CA ILE A 274 9.72 35.61 37.54
C ILE A 274 11.24 35.78 37.58
N ASP A 275 11.91 35.02 38.44
CA ASP A 275 13.36 34.95 38.46
C ASP A 275 13.90 33.98 37.38
N GLY A 276 15.22 33.97 37.20
CA GLY A 276 15.86 33.11 36.20
C GLY A 276 15.59 31.63 36.45
N ALA A 277 15.63 31.18 37.71
CA ALA A 277 15.37 29.79 38.08
C ALA A 277 13.92 29.37 37.77
N GLY A 278 12.96 30.20 38.15
CA GLY A 278 11.55 30.00 37.85
C GLY A 278 11.27 29.99 36.36
N TRP A 279 11.90 30.87 35.58
CA TRP A 279 11.79 30.88 34.12
C TRP A 279 12.29 29.58 33.49
N ILE A 280 13.50 29.13 33.86
CA ILE A 280 14.05 27.85 33.38
C ILE A 280 13.12 26.69 33.74
N GLY A 281 12.59 26.67 34.97
CA GLY A 281 11.64 25.64 35.41
C GLY A 281 10.34 25.64 34.61
N ALA A 282 9.72 26.81 34.41
CA ALA A 282 8.47 26.96 33.66
C ALA A 282 8.64 26.57 32.18
N ALA A 283 9.70 27.05 31.53
CA ALA A 283 10.03 26.70 30.15
C ALA A 283 10.33 25.21 29.98
N THR A 284 11.08 24.61 30.92
CA THR A 284 11.39 23.18 30.88
C THR A 284 10.12 22.33 31.04
N LYS A 285 9.24 22.69 31.98
CA LYS A 285 7.95 22.02 32.16
C LYS A 285 7.11 22.09 30.88
N ALA A 286 7.07 23.25 30.24
CA ALA A 286 6.35 23.44 28.98
C ALA A 286 6.96 22.60 27.84
N ILE A 287 8.27 22.68 27.60
CA ILE A 287 8.96 21.91 26.55
C ILE A 287 8.80 20.40 26.77
N ASN A 288 8.80 19.93 28.02
CA ASN A 288 8.59 18.51 28.33
C ASN A 288 7.23 17.97 27.87
N THR A 289 6.21 18.83 27.75
CA THR A 289 4.93 18.39 27.16
C THR A 289 5.03 18.12 25.66
N ALA A 290 5.94 18.79 24.94
CA ALA A 290 6.26 18.44 23.56
C ALA A 290 7.00 17.10 23.48
N PHE A 291 7.96 16.85 24.38
CA PHE A 291 8.62 15.54 24.45
C PHE A 291 7.66 14.40 24.85
N ALA A 292 6.63 14.68 25.63
CA ALA A 292 5.58 13.70 25.92
C ALA A 292 4.86 13.26 24.64
N ILE A 293 4.61 14.16 23.68
CA ILE A 293 4.10 13.81 22.34
C ILE A 293 5.07 12.86 21.64
N SER A 294 6.38 13.15 21.67
CA SER A 294 7.40 12.28 21.08
C SER A 294 7.38 10.87 21.67
N ASN A 295 7.25 10.75 22.99
CA ASN A 295 7.19 9.45 23.66
C ASN A 295 5.92 8.69 23.28
N THR A 296 4.75 9.35 23.32
CA THR A 296 3.48 8.75 22.90
C THR A 296 3.53 8.27 21.45
N VAL A 297 4.12 9.06 20.56
CA VAL A 297 4.34 8.68 19.17
C VAL A 297 5.29 7.48 19.04
N GLY A 298 6.35 7.42 19.84
CA GLY A 298 7.26 6.28 19.91
C GLY A 298 6.50 4.99 20.24
N ASP A 299 5.73 5.02 21.33
CA ASP A 299 4.93 3.87 21.78
C ASP A 299 3.88 3.44 20.73
N LEU A 300 3.21 4.41 20.10
CA LEU A 300 2.24 4.14 19.04
C LEU A 300 2.90 3.54 17.80
N SER A 301 4.09 4.02 17.44
CA SER A 301 4.87 3.50 16.32
C SER A 301 5.34 2.07 16.60
N GLU A 302 5.80 1.78 17.81
CA GLU A 302 6.18 0.43 18.23
C GLU A 302 5.00 -0.55 18.14
N LYS A 303 3.82 -0.14 18.66
CA LYS A 303 2.59 -0.92 18.54
C LYS A 303 2.19 -1.16 17.08
N ALA A 304 2.27 -0.13 16.24
CA ALA A 304 1.93 -0.22 14.82
C ALA A 304 2.89 -1.15 14.05
N VAL A 305 4.19 -1.13 14.37
CA VAL A 305 5.18 -2.07 13.81
C VAL A 305 4.87 -3.49 14.27
N ALA A 306 4.63 -3.71 15.56
CA ALA A 306 4.30 -5.04 16.09
C ALA A 306 3.03 -5.62 15.45
N GLN A 307 1.99 -4.81 15.25
CA GLN A 307 0.77 -5.20 14.55
C GLN A 307 1.05 -5.53 13.08
N THR A 308 1.81 -4.69 12.38
CA THR A 308 2.20 -4.94 10.98
C THR A 308 2.99 -6.26 10.83
N MET A 309 3.90 -6.55 11.77
CA MET A 309 4.64 -7.81 11.79
C MET A 309 3.73 -9.02 12.07
N SER A 310 2.74 -8.86 12.95
CA SER A 310 1.75 -9.91 13.22
C SER A 310 0.91 -10.21 11.98
N GLU A 311 0.38 -9.18 11.32
CA GLU A 311 -0.39 -9.31 10.07
C GLU A 311 0.45 -10.01 8.99
N ALA A 312 1.70 -9.58 8.80
CA ALA A 312 2.60 -10.21 7.82
C ALA A 312 2.90 -11.68 8.15
N ARG A 313 3.04 -12.02 9.44
CA ARG A 313 3.24 -13.41 9.88
C ARG A 313 1.99 -14.25 9.62
N ASP A 314 0.81 -13.71 9.89
CA ASP A 314 -0.45 -14.43 9.72
C ASP A 314 -0.72 -14.67 8.22
N ASP A 315 -0.45 -13.67 7.36
CA ASP A 315 -0.44 -13.82 5.89
C ASP A 315 0.57 -14.89 5.43
N MET A 316 1.79 -14.88 6.00
CA MET A 316 2.83 -15.86 5.67
C MET A 316 2.41 -17.28 6.06
N ILE A 317 1.79 -17.46 7.24
CA ILE A 317 1.28 -18.75 7.71
C ILE A 317 0.17 -19.25 6.78
N LEU A 318 -0.74 -18.37 6.34
CA LEU A 318 -1.80 -18.71 5.40
C LEU A 318 -1.21 -19.17 4.05
N ASP A 319 -0.27 -18.41 3.49
CA ASP A 319 0.42 -18.73 2.23
C ASP A 319 1.15 -20.08 2.32
N PHE A 320 1.90 -20.33 3.40
CA PHE A 320 2.57 -21.61 3.62
C PHE A 320 1.60 -22.78 3.82
N SER A 321 0.49 -22.56 4.54
CA SER A 321 -0.51 -23.59 4.77
C SER A 321 -1.20 -24.00 3.46
N LEU A 322 -1.54 -23.02 2.61
CA LEU A 322 -2.14 -23.24 1.31
C LEU A 322 -1.17 -23.97 0.37
N PHE A 323 0.10 -23.59 0.38
CA PHE A 323 1.15 -24.30 -0.36
C PHE A 323 1.33 -25.74 0.12
N ALA A 324 1.38 -25.98 1.43
CA ALA A 324 1.52 -27.31 2.00
C ALA A 324 0.34 -28.22 1.62
N VAL A 325 -0.90 -27.72 1.67
CA VAL A 325 -2.09 -28.46 1.21
C VAL A 325 -1.99 -28.81 -0.28
N ALA A 326 -1.55 -27.85 -1.13
CA ALA A 326 -1.37 -28.11 -2.56
C ALA A 326 -0.33 -29.22 -2.82
N VAL A 327 0.79 -29.22 -2.09
CA VAL A 327 1.81 -30.27 -2.16
C VAL A 327 1.26 -31.62 -1.70
N LEU A 328 0.53 -31.66 -0.58
CA LEU A 328 -0.07 -32.90 -0.07
C LEU A 328 -1.06 -33.51 -1.07
N VAL A 329 -1.92 -32.69 -1.69
CA VAL A 329 -2.84 -33.18 -2.72
C VAL A 329 -2.07 -33.66 -3.94
N PHE A 330 -1.03 -32.96 -4.38
CA PHE A 330 -0.19 -33.39 -5.49
C PHE A 330 0.45 -34.76 -5.22
N VAL A 331 1.06 -34.96 -4.05
CA VAL A 331 1.67 -36.24 -3.65
C VAL A 331 0.62 -37.35 -3.58
N PHE A 332 -0.55 -37.07 -2.99
CA PHE A 332 -1.65 -38.03 -2.93
C PHE A 332 -2.11 -38.46 -4.33
N VAL A 333 -2.36 -37.50 -5.21
CA VAL A 333 -2.74 -37.73 -6.61
C VAL A 333 -1.65 -38.55 -7.31
N PHE A 334 -0.37 -38.20 -7.18
CA PHE A 334 0.74 -38.91 -7.78
C PHE A 334 0.81 -40.39 -7.35
N ILE A 335 0.75 -40.66 -6.04
CA ILE A 335 0.75 -42.02 -5.50
C ILE A 335 -0.47 -42.80 -6.00
N PHE A 336 -1.63 -42.16 -6.07
CA PHE A 336 -2.86 -42.76 -6.56
C PHE A 336 -2.77 -43.12 -8.05
N ILE A 337 -2.22 -42.24 -8.92
CA ILE A 337 -1.97 -42.55 -10.35
C ILE A 337 -1.07 -43.78 -10.46
N LYS A 338 0.05 -43.76 -9.73
CA LYS A 338 1.04 -44.84 -9.76
C LYS A 338 0.37 -46.18 -9.43
N ARG A 339 -0.45 -46.22 -8.37
CA ARG A 339 -1.12 -47.44 -7.91
C ARG A 339 -2.32 -47.88 -8.75
N SER A 340 -3.16 -46.95 -9.20
CA SER A 340 -4.43 -47.29 -9.87
C SER A 340 -4.33 -47.34 -11.40
N VAL A 341 -3.30 -46.76 -12.00
CA VAL A 341 -3.15 -46.65 -13.46
C VAL A 341 -1.85 -47.31 -13.92
N VAL A 342 -0.70 -46.83 -13.42
CA VAL A 342 0.61 -47.26 -13.93
C VAL A 342 0.87 -48.73 -13.60
N ASN A 343 0.72 -49.14 -12.33
CA ASN A 343 1.00 -50.52 -11.93
C ASN A 343 0.10 -51.56 -12.63
N PRO A 344 -1.23 -51.38 -12.74
CA PRO A 344 -2.08 -52.31 -13.48
C PRO A 344 -1.74 -52.40 -14.98
N ILE A 345 -1.39 -51.28 -15.62
CA ILE A 345 -0.96 -51.27 -17.02
C ILE A 345 0.34 -52.07 -17.17
N ASN A 346 1.33 -51.86 -16.31
CA ASN A 346 2.58 -52.63 -16.34
C ASN A 346 2.33 -54.14 -16.17
N ARG A 347 1.44 -54.53 -15.25
CA ARG A 347 1.05 -55.94 -15.09
C ARG A 347 0.36 -56.51 -16.32
N MET A 348 -0.53 -55.75 -16.96
CA MET A 348 -1.16 -56.21 -18.22
C MET A 348 -0.13 -56.38 -19.34
N ILE A 349 0.85 -55.48 -19.44
CA ILE A 349 1.95 -55.58 -20.41
C ILE A 349 2.79 -56.82 -20.13
N GLU A 350 3.14 -57.10 -18.86
CA GLU A 350 3.85 -58.32 -18.45
C GLU A 350 3.06 -59.58 -18.82
N SER A 351 1.77 -59.66 -18.47
CA SER A 351 0.93 -60.81 -18.82
C SER A 351 0.73 -61.00 -20.32
N LEU A 352 0.62 -59.92 -21.09
CA LEU A 352 0.57 -59.99 -22.56
C LEU A 352 1.89 -60.50 -23.14
N SER A 353 3.02 -60.04 -22.61
CA SER A 353 4.35 -60.51 -23.01
C SER A 353 4.51 -62.00 -22.74
N GLU A 354 4.11 -62.46 -21.55
CA GLU A 354 4.18 -63.86 -21.15
C GLU A 354 3.26 -64.74 -22.02
N GLY A 355 2.01 -64.32 -22.24
CA GLY A 355 1.08 -65.00 -23.13
C GLY A 355 1.58 -65.05 -24.58
N SER A 356 2.20 -63.99 -25.08
CA SER A 356 2.81 -63.99 -26.41
C SER A 356 3.96 -64.99 -26.54
N SER A 357 4.78 -65.13 -25.48
CA SER A 357 5.84 -66.15 -25.43
C SER A 357 5.29 -67.56 -25.42
N GLN A 358 4.21 -67.82 -24.66
CA GLN A 358 3.55 -69.13 -24.64
C GLN A 358 2.96 -69.49 -26.00
N ILE A 359 2.30 -68.54 -26.67
CA ILE A 359 1.76 -68.75 -28.03
C ILE A 359 2.89 -69.05 -29.02
N ALA A 360 4.02 -68.34 -28.93
CA ALA A 360 5.18 -68.59 -29.77
C ALA A 360 5.76 -70.00 -29.56
N SER A 361 5.90 -70.45 -28.30
CA SER A 361 6.32 -71.82 -27.97
C SER A 361 5.34 -72.87 -28.48
N ALA A 362 4.04 -72.72 -28.21
CA ALA A 362 3.01 -73.65 -28.67
C ALA A 362 2.96 -73.75 -30.20
N SER A 363 3.17 -72.62 -30.89
CA SER A 363 3.27 -72.60 -32.35
C SER A 363 4.52 -73.35 -32.85
N GLY A 364 5.63 -73.30 -32.11
CA GLY A 364 6.82 -74.14 -32.34
C GLY A 364 6.52 -75.64 -32.17
N ASP A 365 5.85 -76.02 -31.09
CA ASP A 365 5.47 -77.41 -30.83
C ASP A 365 4.51 -77.96 -31.90
N ILE A 366 3.51 -77.16 -32.31
CA ILE A 366 2.58 -77.51 -33.39
C ILE A 366 3.33 -77.66 -34.72
N SER A 367 4.27 -76.77 -35.03
CA SER A 367 5.09 -76.88 -36.25
C SER A 367 5.92 -78.17 -36.24
N SER A 368 6.52 -78.54 -35.11
CA SER A 368 7.31 -79.78 -34.98
C SER A 368 6.44 -81.05 -35.08
N SER A 369 5.24 -81.02 -34.48
CA SER A 369 4.27 -82.11 -34.57
C SER A 369 3.73 -82.27 -35.98
N SER A 370 3.48 -81.15 -36.68
CA SER A 370 3.05 -81.14 -38.09
C SER A 370 4.13 -81.71 -39.01
N GLN A 371 5.41 -81.41 -38.75
CA GLN A 371 6.55 -82.00 -39.47
C GLN A 371 6.65 -83.51 -39.24
N SER A 372 6.56 -83.95 -37.98
CA SER A 372 6.58 -85.38 -37.63
C SER A 372 5.40 -86.15 -38.24
N LEU A 373 4.21 -85.54 -38.24
CA LEU A 373 3.02 -86.11 -38.88
C LEU A 373 3.17 -86.18 -40.40
N ALA A 374 3.76 -85.17 -41.02
CA ALA A 374 4.04 -85.17 -42.46
C ALA A 374 5.03 -86.30 -42.81
N GLU A 375 6.12 -86.46 -42.05
CA GLU A 375 7.10 -87.55 -42.22
C GLU A 375 6.45 -88.92 -42.05
N GLY A 376 5.70 -89.15 -40.97
CA GLY A 376 4.99 -90.41 -40.76
C GLY A 376 3.91 -90.70 -41.81
N SER A 377 3.26 -89.66 -42.35
CA SER A 377 2.30 -89.81 -43.46
C SER A 377 3.03 -90.19 -44.76
N THR A 378 4.23 -89.64 -45.02
CA THR A 378 5.08 -90.06 -46.15
C THR A 378 5.54 -91.50 -45.99
N GLU A 379 5.92 -91.93 -44.78
CA GLU A 379 6.32 -93.31 -44.49
C GLU A 379 5.14 -94.30 -44.64
N GLN A 380 3.94 -93.93 -44.17
CA GLN A 380 2.72 -94.70 -44.43
C GLN A 380 2.38 -94.76 -45.91
N ALA A 381 2.49 -93.65 -46.64
CA ALA A 381 2.26 -93.63 -48.07
C ALA A 381 3.24 -94.57 -48.81
N SER A 382 4.52 -94.55 -48.43
CA SER A 382 5.54 -95.47 -48.96
C SER A 382 5.24 -96.92 -48.60
N SER A 383 4.79 -97.20 -47.38
CA SER A 383 4.43 -98.56 -46.94
C SER A 383 3.17 -99.09 -47.67
N LEU A 384 2.21 -98.20 -47.96
CA LEU A 384 1.04 -98.51 -48.79
C LEU A 384 1.44 -98.77 -50.23
N GLU A 385 2.39 -98.00 -50.77
CA GLU A 385 2.96 -98.21 -52.10
C GLU A 385 3.67 -99.57 -52.17
N GLU A 386 4.52 -99.89 -51.20
CA GLU A 386 5.20 -101.19 -51.10
C GLU A 386 4.20 -102.36 -50.93
N THR A 387 3.17 -102.20 -50.11
CA THR A 387 2.10 -103.20 -49.94
C THR A 387 1.30 -103.37 -51.23
N SER A 388 1.00 -102.28 -51.94
CA SER A 388 0.32 -102.32 -53.23
C SER A 388 1.17 -103.00 -54.29
N SER A 389 2.48 -102.73 -54.33
CA SER A 389 3.43 -103.43 -55.21
C SER A 389 3.56 -104.91 -54.87
N ALA A 390 3.60 -105.28 -53.58
CA ALA A 390 3.59 -106.68 -53.14
C ALA A 390 2.27 -107.38 -53.48
N LEU A 391 1.14 -106.67 -53.42
CA LEU A 391 -0.17 -107.17 -53.86
C LEU A 391 -0.24 -107.33 -55.38
N GLU A 392 0.31 -106.40 -56.16
CA GLU A 392 0.45 -106.53 -57.61
C GLU A 392 1.37 -107.69 -57.98
N GLU A 393 2.49 -107.87 -57.28
CA GLU A 393 3.42 -108.98 -57.49
C GLU A 393 2.77 -110.32 -57.11
N MET A 394 2.03 -110.39 -55.99
CA MET A 394 1.24 -111.57 -55.63
C MET A 394 0.12 -111.86 -56.62
N ALA A 395 -0.59 -110.84 -57.12
CA ALA A 395 -1.64 -111.01 -58.12
C ALA A 395 -1.05 -111.45 -59.47
N SER A 396 0.11 -110.93 -59.85
CA SER A 396 0.91 -111.35 -61.00
C SER A 396 1.35 -112.81 -60.85
N GLN A 397 1.90 -113.21 -59.70
CA GLN A 397 2.27 -114.61 -59.41
C GLN A 397 1.06 -115.54 -59.38
N THR A 398 -0.09 -115.08 -58.86
CA THR A 398 -1.35 -115.85 -58.87
C THR A 398 -1.87 -116.04 -60.29
N LYS A 399 -1.76 -115.00 -61.14
CA LYS A 399 -2.10 -115.07 -62.56
C LYS A 399 -1.11 -115.98 -63.33
N GLN A 400 0.18 -115.90 -63.04
CA GLN A 400 1.21 -116.76 -63.62
C GLN A 400 1.09 -118.23 -63.20
N ASN A 401 0.58 -118.51 -62.00
CA ASN A 401 0.25 -119.87 -61.55
C ASN A 401 -1.11 -120.38 -62.11
N ALA A 402 -1.91 -119.50 -62.72
CA ALA A 402 -3.21 -119.82 -63.29
C ALA A 402 -3.17 -120.02 -64.83
N ASP A 403 -2.04 -119.71 -65.48
CA ASP A 403 -1.70 -120.07 -66.87
C ASP A 403 -0.82 -121.33 -66.88
#